data_AF-A0AA45W8C3-F1
#
_entry.id   AF-A0AA45W8C3-F1
#
_cell.length_a   1.000
_cell.length_b   1.000
_cell.length_c   1.000
_cell.angle_alpha   90.00
_cell.angle_beta   90.00
_cell.angle_gamma   90.00
#
_symmetry.space_group_name_H-M   'P 1'
#
loop_
_entity.id
_entity.type
_entity.pdbx_description
1 polymer ?
#
loop_
_entity_poly.entity_id
_entity_poly.type
_entity_poly.pdbx_seq_one_letter_code
_entity_poly.pdbx_strand_id
1 'polypeptide(L)'
;MLSWGKETGEAYDTDMAVRKVQSWIGQLISSSPPAKTAVILDTGDLTHNQDQTNQTPRSKHVLDVDGRYFKVLEASITALATAIDLALAKHERVNVRILPGNHNQDGYLAVMFALAERYRNEPRIDVQKEPGELFVMDWGKVLLAAHHGHGAKAQQMVMFLADQYAEQWGRTRFRYMFSGHLHHHKSQEFSGCVWEQLRAVAPRDAYAVVHAYAGRAEMQAITYSKEHGEVQRVKVAA
;
A
#
# COMPACT_ATOMS: atom_id res chain seq x y z
N MET A 1 -9.45 11.77 2.44
CA MET A 1 -10.66 11.40 3.20
C MET A 1 -10.87 12.47 4.25
N LEU A 2 -12.07 13.01 4.35
CA LEU A 2 -12.52 13.86 5.45
C LEU A 2 -13.36 13.00 6.41
N SER A 3 -13.21 13.19 7.71
CA SER A 3 -14.01 12.49 8.71
C SER A 3 -14.41 13.45 9.83
N TRP A 4 -15.70 13.50 10.16
CA TRP A 4 -16.20 14.32 11.26
C TRP A 4 -16.28 13.50 12.55
N GLY A 5 -15.39 13.80 13.50
CA GLY A 5 -15.19 12.95 14.68
C GLY A 5 -16.44 12.73 15.56
N LYS A 6 -17.45 13.61 15.51
CA LYS A 6 -18.72 13.37 16.24
C LYS A 6 -19.51 12.20 15.67
N GLU A 7 -19.44 11.99 14.36
CA GLU A 7 -20.13 10.92 13.64
C GLU A 7 -19.29 9.63 13.62
N THR A 8 -17.98 9.78 13.40
CA THR A 8 -17.09 8.65 13.10
C THR A 8 -16.23 8.18 14.28
N GLY A 9 -16.18 8.98 15.35
CA GLY A 9 -15.35 8.75 16.53
C GLY A 9 -13.91 9.29 16.40
N GLU A 10 -13.45 9.69 15.21
CA GLU A 10 -12.12 10.27 14.99
C GLU A 10 -12.19 11.32 13.87
N ALA A 11 -11.80 12.57 14.17
CA ALA A 11 -11.68 13.59 13.14
C ALA A 11 -10.46 13.30 12.25
N TYR A 12 -10.59 13.50 10.94
CA TYR A 12 -9.52 13.22 9.99
C TYR A 12 -9.61 14.13 8.77
N ASP A 13 -8.46 14.60 8.29
CA ASP A 13 -8.33 15.44 7.10
C ASP A 13 -7.02 15.11 6.35
N THR A 14 -6.74 15.80 5.25
CA THR A 14 -5.55 15.55 4.42
C THR A 14 -4.25 15.82 5.18
N ASP A 15 -4.22 16.84 6.03
CA ASP A 15 -3.00 17.23 6.75
C ASP A 15 -2.68 16.21 7.86
N MET A 16 -3.72 15.71 8.54
CA MET A 16 -3.63 14.59 9.48
C MET A 16 -3.17 13.31 8.77
N ALA A 17 -3.64 13.05 7.54
CA ALA A 17 -3.21 11.89 6.76
C ALA A 17 -1.72 11.94 6.42
N VAL A 18 -1.22 13.08 5.93
CA VAL A 18 0.21 13.28 5.64
C VAL A 18 1.05 13.06 6.90
N ARG A 19 0.70 13.71 8.02
CA ARG A 19 1.41 13.55 9.30
C ARG A 19 1.39 12.10 9.80
N LYS A 20 0.24 11.42 9.70
CA LYS A 20 0.08 10.02 10.13
C LYS A 20 0.99 9.11 9.29
N VAL A 21 0.94 9.21 7.96
CA VAL A 21 1.79 8.42 7.06
C VAL A 21 3.28 8.67 7.33
N GLN A 22 3.72 9.92 7.40
CA GLN A 22 5.13 10.26 7.64
C GLN A 22 5.61 9.76 9.01
N SER A 23 4.81 9.97 10.06
CA SER A 23 5.16 9.52 11.42
C SER A 23 5.21 7.99 11.52
N TRP A 24 4.22 7.30 10.99
CA TRP A 24 4.13 5.84 11.06
C TRP A 24 5.23 5.18 10.24
N ILE A 25 5.52 5.69 9.04
CA ILE A 25 6.64 5.20 8.24
C ILE A 25 7.98 5.44 8.96
N GLY A 26 8.19 6.61 9.56
CA GLY A 26 9.38 6.87 10.37
C GLY A 26 9.54 5.88 11.53
N GLN A 27 8.46 5.59 12.26
CA GLN A 27 8.45 4.58 13.33
C GLN A 27 8.77 3.18 12.81
N LEU A 28 8.14 2.77 11.71
CA LEU A 28 8.36 1.47 11.08
C LEU A 28 9.82 1.32 10.62
N ILE A 29 10.33 2.27 9.85
CA ILE A 29 11.71 2.27 9.35
C ILE A 29 12.69 2.25 10.52
N SER A 30 12.50 3.09 11.55
CA SER A 30 13.39 3.13 12.70
C SER A 30 13.43 1.80 13.46
N SER A 31 12.29 1.10 13.55
CA SER A 31 12.14 -0.17 14.29
C SER A 31 12.51 -1.42 13.47
N SER A 32 12.58 -1.31 12.14
CA SER A 32 13.07 -2.39 11.27
C SER A 32 14.60 -2.44 11.24
N PRO A 33 15.25 -3.59 11.00
CA PRO A 33 16.70 -3.63 10.81
C PRO A 33 17.11 -2.94 9.50
N PRO A 34 18.34 -2.42 9.40
CA PRO A 34 18.93 -2.06 8.11
C PRO A 34 18.88 -3.27 7.16
N ALA A 35 18.62 -3.00 5.88
CA ALA A 35 18.44 -4.02 4.87
C ALA A 35 18.99 -3.53 3.53
N LYS A 36 19.41 -4.47 2.69
CA LYS A 36 19.92 -4.15 1.35
C LYS A 36 18.87 -3.47 0.48
N THR A 37 17.63 -3.97 0.51
CA THR A 37 16.54 -3.40 -0.28
C THR A 37 15.34 -3.18 0.61
N ALA A 38 14.78 -1.96 0.58
CA ALA A 38 13.45 -1.67 1.08
C ALA A 38 12.45 -1.64 -0.07
N VAL A 39 11.21 -2.07 0.19
CA VAL A 39 10.08 -1.91 -0.73
C VAL A 39 9.06 -1.00 -0.07
N ILE A 40 8.83 0.17 -0.66
CA ILE A 40 7.68 1.02 -0.33
C ILE A 40 6.53 0.58 -1.24
N LEU A 41 5.55 -0.11 -0.65
CA LEU A 41 4.43 -0.68 -1.36
C LEU A 41 3.12 0.01 -0.96
N ASP A 42 2.54 0.77 -1.88
CA ASP A 42 1.14 1.18 -1.82
C ASP A 42 0.29 0.13 -2.53
N THR A 43 -0.61 -0.52 -1.78
CA THR A 43 -1.52 -1.56 -2.30
C THR A 43 -2.80 -0.99 -2.93
N GLY A 44 -2.78 0.27 -3.33
CA GLY A 44 -3.89 0.99 -3.96
C GLY A 44 -4.76 1.76 -2.97
N ASP A 45 -5.60 2.64 -3.51
CA ASP A 45 -6.39 3.63 -2.77
C ASP A 45 -5.56 4.62 -1.93
N LEU A 46 -4.33 4.92 -2.36
CA LEU A 46 -3.51 5.99 -1.77
C LEU A 46 -4.26 7.33 -1.69
N THR A 47 -5.02 7.65 -2.74
CA THR A 47 -5.94 8.80 -2.75
C THR A 47 -7.37 8.31 -2.57
N HIS A 48 -8.08 8.91 -1.63
CA HIS A 48 -9.47 8.53 -1.34
C HIS A 48 -10.43 8.80 -2.52
N ASN A 49 -10.09 9.76 -3.37
CA ASN A 49 -10.80 10.12 -4.59
C ASN A 49 -9.82 10.27 -5.76
N GLN A 50 -10.34 10.18 -6.99
CA GLN A 50 -9.59 10.31 -8.24
C GLN A 50 -9.76 11.66 -8.93
N ASP A 51 -10.86 12.37 -8.67
CA ASP A 51 -11.18 13.62 -9.33
C ASP A 51 -12.07 14.50 -8.44
N GLN A 52 -12.59 15.60 -9.00
CA GLN A 52 -13.44 16.57 -8.31
C GLN A 52 -14.93 16.16 -8.25
N THR A 53 -15.31 15.01 -8.83
CA THR A 53 -16.68 14.48 -8.69
C THR A 53 -16.92 13.91 -7.31
N ASN A 54 -15.84 13.60 -6.58
CA ASN A 54 -15.85 13.02 -5.24
C ASN A 54 -16.69 11.74 -5.18
N GLN A 55 -16.57 10.92 -6.21
CA GLN A 55 -17.25 9.63 -6.33
C GLN A 55 -16.27 8.54 -6.72
N THR A 56 -16.54 7.30 -6.31
CA THR A 56 -15.78 6.16 -6.82
C THR A 56 -15.98 6.04 -8.33
N PRO A 57 -14.91 5.83 -9.13
CA PRO A 57 -14.99 5.81 -10.60
C PRO A 57 -16.07 4.88 -11.15
N ARG A 58 -16.19 3.66 -10.59
CA ARG A 58 -17.10 2.61 -11.07
C ARG A 58 -18.48 2.68 -10.43
N SER A 59 -18.56 2.60 -9.11
CA SER A 59 -19.83 2.44 -8.38
C SER A 59 -20.54 3.75 -8.07
N LYS A 60 -19.88 4.90 -8.30
CA LYS A 60 -20.42 6.25 -8.04
C LYS A 60 -20.80 6.50 -6.58
N HIS A 61 -20.21 5.74 -5.64
CA HIS A 61 -20.35 6.04 -4.21
C HIS A 61 -19.76 7.41 -3.92
N VAL A 62 -20.55 8.29 -3.30
CA VAL A 62 -20.09 9.61 -2.86
C VAL A 62 -19.07 9.44 -1.73
N LEU A 63 -18.01 10.25 -1.79
CA LEU A 63 -16.86 10.17 -0.92
C LEU A 63 -16.71 11.46 -0.11
N ASP A 64 -16.44 11.33 1.17
CA ASP A 64 -16.08 12.45 2.04
C ASP A 64 -14.63 12.86 1.77
N VAL A 65 -14.46 13.97 1.06
CA VAL A 65 -13.13 14.49 0.68
C VAL A 65 -12.79 15.77 1.43
N ASP A 66 -11.49 15.95 1.70
CA ASP A 66 -10.97 17.19 2.27
C ASP A 66 -10.31 18.03 1.17
N GLY A 67 -11.06 18.99 0.64
CA GLY A 67 -10.56 19.99 -0.31
C GLY A 67 -10.58 19.57 -1.78
N ARG A 68 -9.61 20.09 -2.55
CA ARG A 68 -9.51 19.91 -4.00
C ARG A 68 -8.57 18.75 -4.34
N TYR A 69 -8.86 18.01 -5.40
CA TYR A 69 -7.99 16.94 -5.88
C TYR A 69 -6.54 17.37 -6.14
N PHE A 70 -6.32 18.62 -6.55
CA PHE A 70 -4.97 19.21 -6.63
C PHE A 70 -4.20 19.10 -5.30
N LYS A 71 -4.82 19.50 -4.18
CA LYS A 71 -4.23 19.42 -2.83
C LYS A 71 -3.94 17.97 -2.46
N VAL A 72 -4.87 17.07 -2.79
CA VAL A 72 -4.73 15.62 -2.49
C VAL A 72 -3.52 15.03 -3.21
N LEU A 73 -3.34 15.32 -4.50
CA LEU A 73 -2.19 14.83 -5.26
C LEU A 73 -0.86 15.36 -4.71
N GLU A 74 -0.78 16.67 -4.43
CA GLU A 74 0.43 17.27 -3.83
C GLU A 74 0.77 16.64 -2.48
N ALA A 75 -0.24 16.43 -1.64
CA ALA A 75 -0.10 15.79 -0.34
C ALA A 75 0.39 14.32 -0.46
N SER A 76 -0.20 13.53 -1.36
CA SER A 76 0.19 12.13 -1.59
C SER A 76 1.63 12.01 -2.10
N ILE A 77 2.02 12.86 -3.06
CA ILE A 77 3.40 12.90 -3.57
C ILE A 77 4.37 13.26 -2.44
N THR A 78 4.05 14.27 -1.63
CA THR A 78 4.89 14.71 -0.52
C THR A 78 5.06 13.63 0.55
N ALA A 79 3.97 12.97 0.93
CA ALA A 79 4.00 11.88 1.92
C ALA A 79 4.86 10.71 1.46
N LEU A 80 4.69 10.24 0.21
CA LEU A 80 5.49 9.13 -0.32
C LEU A 80 6.94 9.52 -0.60
N ALA A 81 7.23 10.73 -1.07
CA ALA A 81 8.61 11.21 -1.21
C ALA A 81 9.33 11.19 0.15
N THR A 82 8.66 11.64 1.22
CA THR A 82 9.22 11.58 2.57
C THR A 82 9.50 10.13 3.00
N ALA A 83 8.59 9.20 2.71
CA ALA A 83 8.79 7.79 3.00
C ALA A 83 10.00 7.18 2.28
N ILE A 84 10.16 7.53 1.00
CA ILE A 84 11.26 7.08 0.16
C ILE A 84 12.59 7.64 0.69
N ASP A 85 12.64 8.93 1.01
CA ASP A 85 13.84 9.58 1.55
C ASP A 85 14.26 8.97 2.89
N LEU A 86 13.30 8.70 3.79
CA LEU A 86 13.56 8.02 5.07
C LEU A 86 14.07 6.59 4.87
N ALA A 87 13.51 5.85 3.91
CA ALA A 87 13.95 4.50 3.61
C ALA A 87 15.36 4.49 3.02
N LEU A 88 15.64 5.41 2.08
CA LEU A 88 16.95 5.53 1.43
C LEU A 88 18.05 5.93 2.42
N ALA A 89 17.72 6.70 3.45
CA ALA A 89 18.67 7.05 4.51
C ALA A 89 19.17 5.84 5.31
N LYS A 90 18.40 4.74 5.36
CA LYS A 90 18.71 3.53 6.14
C LYS A 90 19.09 2.31 5.31
N HIS A 91 18.56 2.20 4.10
CA HIS A 91 18.67 1.02 3.23
C HIS A 91 19.52 1.31 1.98
N GLU A 92 20.20 0.30 1.43
CA GLU A 92 21.11 0.52 0.29
C GLU A 92 20.35 0.83 -1.01
N ARG A 93 19.15 0.26 -1.18
CA ARG A 93 18.25 0.45 -2.32
C ARG A 93 16.80 0.57 -1.86
N VAL A 94 16.00 1.37 -2.56
CA VAL A 94 14.56 1.50 -2.33
C VAL A 94 13.82 1.22 -3.64
N ASN A 95 12.98 0.19 -3.64
CA ASN A 95 12.02 -0.05 -4.70
C ASN A 95 10.67 0.53 -4.27
N VAL A 96 9.97 1.19 -5.19
CA VAL A 96 8.68 1.83 -4.92
C VAL A 96 7.67 1.28 -5.90
N ARG A 97 6.55 0.80 -5.35
CA ARG A 97 5.41 0.34 -6.14
C ARG A 97 4.13 0.97 -5.62
N ILE A 98 3.38 1.57 -6.54
CA ILE A 98 2.06 2.17 -6.30
C ILE A 98 1.10 1.42 -7.20
N LEU A 99 0.16 0.71 -6.60
CA LEU A 99 -0.87 -0.04 -7.32
C LEU A 99 -2.12 0.82 -7.52
N PRO A 100 -2.90 0.61 -8.59
CA PRO A 100 -4.23 1.19 -8.70
C PRO A 100 -5.17 0.58 -7.66
N GLY A 101 -6.04 1.40 -7.08
CA GLY A 101 -7.18 0.93 -6.29
C GLY A 101 -8.52 1.27 -6.94
N ASN A 102 -9.62 0.84 -6.33
CA ASN A 102 -10.95 1.12 -6.88
C ASN A 102 -11.42 2.57 -6.65
N HIS A 103 -10.72 3.35 -5.82
CA HIS A 103 -10.95 4.77 -5.61
C HIS A 103 -10.08 5.67 -6.50
N ASN A 104 -8.91 5.18 -6.94
CA ASN A 104 -7.89 5.98 -7.62
C ASN A 104 -7.29 5.31 -8.87
N GLN A 105 -8.14 4.69 -9.69
CA GLN A 105 -7.80 3.99 -10.93
C GLN A 105 -6.84 4.76 -11.86
N ASP A 106 -6.94 6.09 -11.97
CA ASP A 106 -5.96 6.91 -12.72
C ASP A 106 -5.09 7.77 -11.79
N GLY A 107 -5.57 8.07 -10.58
CA GLY A 107 -4.86 8.96 -9.65
C GLY A 107 -3.49 8.43 -9.24
N TYR A 108 -3.36 7.10 -9.14
CA TYR A 108 -2.08 6.46 -8.85
C TYR A 108 -1.02 6.75 -9.91
N LEU A 109 -1.40 6.90 -11.19
CA LEU A 109 -0.48 7.19 -12.30
C LEU A 109 0.24 8.52 -12.07
N ALA A 110 -0.51 9.56 -11.70
CA ALA A 110 0.06 10.88 -11.47
C ALA A 110 1.12 10.85 -10.36
N VAL A 111 0.83 10.15 -9.25
CA VAL A 111 1.78 10.00 -8.13
C VAL A 111 2.99 9.16 -8.54
N MET A 112 2.77 8.03 -9.22
CA MET A 112 3.83 7.15 -9.70
C MET A 112 4.79 7.88 -10.65
N PHE A 113 4.28 8.53 -11.69
CA PHE A 113 5.12 9.27 -12.65
C PHE A 113 5.81 10.46 -11.99
N ALA A 114 5.14 11.20 -11.10
CA ALA A 114 5.77 12.31 -10.39
C ALA A 114 6.97 11.86 -9.54
N LEU A 115 6.84 10.74 -8.82
CA LEU A 115 7.94 10.19 -8.02
C LEU A 115 9.05 9.61 -8.92
N ALA A 116 8.70 8.93 -10.00
CA ALA A 116 9.70 8.42 -10.96
C ALA A 116 10.53 9.57 -11.55
N GLU A 117 9.89 10.66 -11.96
CA GLU A 117 10.59 11.83 -12.48
C GLU A 117 11.39 12.59 -11.40
N ARG A 118 10.88 12.64 -10.16
CA ARG A 118 11.61 13.24 -9.02
C ARG A 118 12.92 12.51 -8.73
N TYR A 119 12.92 11.18 -8.77
CA TYR A 119 14.07 10.35 -8.40
C TYR A 119 14.88 9.83 -9.60
N ARG A 120 14.62 10.30 -10.82
CA ARG A 120 15.26 9.82 -12.06
C ARG A 120 16.80 9.81 -12.08
N ASN A 121 17.44 10.59 -11.21
CA ASN A 121 18.90 10.70 -11.11
C ASN A 121 19.50 10.05 -9.85
N GLU A 122 18.70 9.38 -9.01
CA GLU A 122 19.19 8.65 -7.84
C GLU A 122 19.18 7.14 -8.16
N PRO A 123 20.34 6.52 -8.47
CA PRO A 123 20.41 5.13 -8.95
C PRO A 123 20.03 4.09 -7.90
N ARG A 124 19.91 4.48 -6.62
CA ARG A 124 19.46 3.60 -5.54
C ARG A 124 17.94 3.56 -5.37
N ILE A 125 17.19 4.44 -6.06
CA ILE A 125 15.73 4.44 -6.04
C ILE A 125 15.19 3.93 -7.37
N ASP A 126 14.23 3.03 -7.30
CA ASP A 126 13.53 2.47 -8.45
C ASP A 126 12.02 2.58 -8.25
N VAL A 127 11.41 3.56 -8.93
CA VAL A 127 9.95 3.72 -8.97
C VAL A 127 9.41 2.94 -10.16
N GLN A 128 8.73 1.83 -9.88
CA GLN A 128 8.31 0.88 -10.92
C GLN A 128 7.20 1.44 -11.80
N LYS A 129 7.55 1.81 -13.03
CA LYS A 129 6.63 2.23 -14.10
C LYS A 129 6.08 1.04 -14.90
N GLU A 130 5.66 0.00 -14.19
CA GLU A 130 5.12 -1.22 -14.79
C GLU A 130 3.60 -1.12 -14.94
N PRO A 131 3.04 -1.32 -16.14
CA PRO A 131 1.59 -1.37 -16.32
C PRO A 131 0.99 -2.60 -15.63
N GLY A 132 -0.21 -2.46 -15.08
CA GLY A 132 -0.97 -3.57 -14.50
C GLY A 132 -1.21 -3.46 -13.00
N GLU A 133 -2.06 -4.36 -12.50
CA GLU A 133 -2.60 -4.31 -11.12
C GLU A 133 -1.83 -5.20 -10.13
N LEU A 134 -0.76 -5.86 -10.60
CA LEU A 134 0.03 -6.78 -9.81
C LEU A 134 1.44 -6.23 -9.58
N PHE A 135 1.92 -6.37 -8.35
CA PHE A 135 3.34 -6.29 -7.99
C PHE A 135 3.87 -7.71 -7.85
N VAL A 136 5.04 -8.00 -8.40
CA VAL A 136 5.76 -9.26 -8.18
C VAL A 136 7.24 -8.99 -8.03
N MET A 137 7.86 -9.56 -7.00
CA MET A 137 9.30 -9.51 -6.77
C MET A 137 9.74 -10.80 -6.09
N ASP A 138 10.74 -11.49 -6.64
CA ASP A 138 11.41 -12.58 -5.97
C ASP A 138 12.85 -12.22 -5.57
N TRP A 139 13.29 -12.77 -4.44
CA TRP A 139 14.63 -12.58 -3.92
C TRP A 139 15.05 -13.81 -3.10
N GLY A 140 16.02 -14.57 -3.61
CA GLY A 140 16.42 -15.85 -3.04
C GLY A 140 15.25 -16.84 -3.05
N LYS A 141 14.83 -17.29 -1.87
CA LYS A 141 13.69 -18.21 -1.70
C LYS A 141 12.37 -17.50 -1.42
N VAL A 142 12.32 -16.17 -1.49
CA VAL A 142 11.13 -15.36 -1.18
C VAL A 142 10.47 -14.86 -2.46
N LEU A 143 9.15 -15.04 -2.58
CA LEU A 143 8.30 -14.38 -3.57
C LEU A 143 7.34 -13.44 -2.85
N LEU A 144 7.38 -12.16 -3.22
CA LEU A 144 6.43 -11.15 -2.77
C LEU A 144 5.54 -10.79 -3.94
N ALA A 145 4.23 -10.70 -3.68
CA ALA A 145 3.27 -10.20 -4.65
C ALA A 145 2.21 -9.35 -3.96
N ALA A 146 1.61 -8.42 -4.70
CA ALA A 146 0.52 -7.62 -4.19
C ALA A 146 -0.46 -7.18 -5.28
N HIS A 147 -1.73 -7.10 -4.92
CA HIS A 147 -2.83 -6.65 -5.78
C HIS A 147 -3.86 -5.94 -4.92
N HIS A 148 -4.54 -4.91 -5.41
CA HIS A 148 -5.46 -4.14 -4.56
C HIS A 148 -6.57 -4.99 -3.93
N GLY A 149 -7.09 -5.98 -4.67
CA GLY A 149 -8.02 -7.00 -4.14
C GLY A 149 -9.48 -6.76 -4.50
N HIS A 150 -9.81 -5.66 -5.17
CA HIS A 150 -11.17 -5.35 -5.64
C HIS A 150 -11.64 -6.21 -6.82
N GLY A 151 -10.70 -6.73 -7.63
CA GLY A 151 -11.01 -7.49 -8.85
C GLY A 151 -11.05 -9.02 -8.71
N ALA A 152 -10.42 -9.58 -7.68
CA ALA A 152 -10.28 -11.03 -7.53
C ALA A 152 -10.20 -11.47 -6.05
N LYS A 153 -10.78 -12.64 -5.75
CA LYS A 153 -10.66 -13.27 -4.42
C LYS A 153 -9.24 -13.77 -4.17
N ALA A 154 -8.85 -13.84 -2.90
CA ALA A 154 -7.52 -14.28 -2.46
C ALA A 154 -7.02 -15.57 -3.13
N GLN A 155 -7.83 -16.64 -3.14
CA GLN A 155 -7.45 -17.90 -3.76
C GLN A 155 -7.17 -17.74 -5.26
N GLN A 156 -8.00 -17.00 -5.98
CA GLN A 156 -7.82 -16.77 -7.42
C GLN A 156 -6.55 -15.97 -7.70
N MET A 157 -6.25 -14.97 -6.86
CA MET A 157 -5.00 -14.20 -6.95
C MET A 157 -3.76 -15.07 -6.75
N VAL A 158 -3.79 -15.98 -5.76
CA VAL A 158 -2.68 -16.92 -5.53
C VAL A 158 -2.51 -17.90 -6.69
N MET A 159 -3.62 -18.45 -7.21
CA MET A 159 -3.57 -19.36 -8.36
C MET A 159 -3.06 -18.65 -9.63
N PHE A 160 -3.49 -17.40 -9.85
CA PHE A 160 -2.98 -16.57 -10.95
C PHE A 160 -1.49 -16.29 -10.81
N LEU A 161 -1.01 -15.99 -9.60
CA LEU A 161 0.42 -15.82 -9.33
C LEU A 161 1.20 -17.09 -9.64
N ALA A 162 0.70 -18.26 -9.24
CA ALA A 162 1.36 -19.54 -9.48
C ALA A 162 1.45 -19.90 -10.97
N ASP A 163 0.41 -19.58 -11.75
CA ASP A 163 0.35 -19.85 -13.19
C ASP A 163 1.22 -18.87 -13.99
N GLN A 164 1.02 -17.57 -13.80
CA GLN A 164 1.68 -16.54 -14.61
C GLN A 164 3.16 -16.35 -14.26
N TYR A 165 3.54 -16.65 -13.01
CA TYR A 165 4.91 -16.53 -12.52
C TYR A 165 5.46 -17.89 -12.10
N ALA A 166 5.16 -18.94 -12.89
CA ALA A 166 5.52 -20.32 -12.59
C ALA A 166 7.02 -20.54 -12.34
N GLU A 167 7.90 -19.81 -13.03
CA GLU A 167 9.35 -19.89 -12.82
C GLU A 167 9.75 -19.33 -11.45
N GLN A 168 9.30 -18.11 -11.12
CA GLN A 168 9.50 -17.49 -9.81
C GLN A 168 8.89 -18.36 -8.71
N TRP A 169 7.68 -18.88 -8.95
CA TRP A 169 6.99 -19.78 -8.04
C TRP A 169 7.83 -21.04 -7.79
N GLY A 170 8.32 -21.71 -8.84
CA GLY A 170 9.09 -22.94 -8.73
C GLY A 170 10.43 -22.77 -8.01
N ARG A 171 11.12 -21.63 -8.19
CA ARG A 171 12.42 -21.38 -7.54
C ARG A 171 12.33 -20.84 -6.11
N THR A 172 11.18 -20.32 -5.70
CA THR A 172 10.96 -19.79 -4.35
C THR A 172 10.30 -20.81 -3.42
N ARG A 173 10.38 -20.60 -2.11
CA ARG A 173 9.79 -21.46 -1.08
C ARG A 173 8.80 -20.72 -0.20
N PHE A 174 9.11 -19.47 0.16
CA PHE A 174 8.29 -18.60 0.99
C PHE A 174 7.60 -17.61 0.07
N ARG A 175 6.27 -17.63 0.02
CA ARG A 175 5.51 -16.82 -0.91
C ARG A 175 4.44 -16.05 -0.15
N TYR A 176 4.36 -14.75 -0.43
CA TYR A 176 3.48 -13.83 0.28
C TYR A 176 2.70 -13.01 -0.75
N MET A 177 1.37 -13.01 -0.62
CA MET A 177 0.47 -12.23 -1.45
C MET A 177 -0.25 -11.19 -0.57
N PHE A 178 -0.12 -9.91 -0.91
CA PHE A 178 -0.77 -8.83 -0.18
C PHE A 178 -1.98 -8.29 -0.95
N SER A 179 -3.00 -7.88 -0.21
CA SER A 179 -4.05 -7.04 -0.78
C SER A 179 -4.52 -5.94 0.15
N GLY A 180 -5.08 -4.88 -0.44
CA GLY A 180 -5.75 -3.81 0.28
C GLY A 180 -7.26 -3.94 0.16
N HIS A 181 -7.92 -2.87 -0.30
CA HIS A 181 -9.35 -2.73 -0.57
C HIS A 181 -10.26 -2.76 0.66
N LEU A 182 -10.17 -3.81 1.48
CA LEU A 182 -11.02 -3.97 2.66
C LEU A 182 -10.24 -3.62 3.94
N HIS A 183 -10.82 -2.75 4.77
CA HIS A 183 -10.09 -2.12 5.89
C HIS A 183 -9.89 -3.02 7.13
N HIS A 184 -10.35 -4.28 7.11
CA HIS A 184 -10.12 -5.23 8.19
C HIS A 184 -8.97 -6.18 7.84
N HIS A 185 -8.27 -6.65 8.86
CA HIS A 185 -7.21 -7.63 8.64
C HIS A 185 -7.80 -9.02 8.42
N LYS A 186 -7.29 -9.74 7.43
CA LYS A 186 -7.60 -11.14 7.18
C LYS A 186 -6.35 -11.80 6.62
N SER A 187 -6.06 -13.02 7.05
CA SER A 187 -4.95 -13.80 6.53
C SER A 187 -5.40 -15.24 6.30
N GLN A 188 -4.90 -15.85 5.24
CA GLN A 188 -5.18 -17.24 4.90
C GLN A 188 -3.98 -17.84 4.17
N GLU A 189 -3.63 -19.08 4.51
CA GLU A 189 -2.67 -19.85 3.75
C GLU A 189 -3.38 -20.63 2.63
N PHE A 190 -2.87 -20.48 1.42
CA PHE A 190 -3.22 -21.29 0.26
C PHE A 190 -1.98 -22.10 -0.09
N SER A 191 -2.06 -23.43 -0.14
CA SER A 191 -0.92 -24.36 -0.30
C SER A 191 0.30 -23.76 -1.04
N GLY A 192 1.30 -23.30 -0.28
CA GLY A 192 2.53 -22.72 -0.82
C GLY A 192 2.62 -21.18 -0.87
N CYS A 193 1.60 -20.45 -0.44
CA CYS A 193 1.56 -18.98 -0.36
C CYS A 193 0.67 -18.50 0.79
N VAL A 194 1.19 -17.56 1.60
CA VAL A 194 0.40 -16.86 2.62
C VAL A 194 -0.19 -15.61 1.99
N TRP A 195 -1.51 -15.49 2.02
CA TRP A 195 -2.19 -14.25 1.65
C TRP A 195 -2.52 -13.42 2.90
N GLU A 196 -2.32 -12.10 2.82
CA GLU A 196 -2.66 -11.15 3.86
C GLU A 196 -3.36 -9.92 3.27
N GLN A 197 -4.55 -9.63 3.80
CA GLN A 197 -5.25 -8.38 3.61
C GLN A 197 -4.78 -7.35 4.65
N LEU A 198 -4.19 -6.27 4.15
CA LEU A 198 -3.71 -5.15 4.94
C LEU A 198 -4.88 -4.25 5.33
N ARG A 199 -4.81 -3.67 6.52
CA ARG A 199 -5.80 -2.64 6.93
C ARG A 199 -5.44 -1.31 6.28
N ALA A 200 -6.44 -0.43 6.19
CA ALA A 200 -6.20 0.94 5.77
C ALA A 200 -5.39 1.70 6.83
N VAL A 201 -4.64 2.72 6.41
CA VAL A 201 -4.00 3.70 7.29
C VAL A 201 -5.00 4.77 7.76
N ALA A 202 -6.02 5.02 6.92
CA ALA A 202 -7.10 5.92 7.26
C ALA A 202 -7.99 5.33 8.37
N PRO A 203 -8.53 6.17 9.27
CA PRO A 203 -9.56 5.74 10.21
C PRO A 203 -10.89 5.48 9.47
N ARG A 204 -11.96 5.25 10.23
CA ARG A 204 -13.29 5.07 9.67
C ARG A 204 -13.86 6.42 9.19
N ASP A 205 -14.54 6.39 8.05
CA ASP A 205 -15.41 7.45 7.55
C ASP A 205 -16.88 7.15 7.90
N ALA A 206 -17.78 8.03 7.48
CA ALA A 206 -19.22 7.87 7.69
C ALA A 206 -19.74 6.57 7.03
N TYR A 207 -19.25 6.24 5.84
CA TYR A 207 -19.63 5.01 5.14
C TYR A 207 -19.30 3.76 5.97
N ALA A 208 -18.11 3.69 6.54
CA ALA A 208 -17.70 2.59 7.40
C ALA A 208 -18.55 2.48 8.67
N VAL A 209 -18.93 3.60 9.28
CA VAL A 209 -19.78 3.61 10.48
C VAL A 209 -21.18 3.09 10.17
N VAL A 210 -21.80 3.57 9.08
CA VAL A 210 -23.14 3.16 8.63
C VAL A 210 -23.19 1.64 8.39
N HIS A 211 -22.12 1.05 7.86
CA HIS A 211 -22.04 -0.38 7.58
C HIS A 211 -21.41 -1.20 8.70
N ALA A 212 -21.23 -0.61 9.89
CA ALA A 212 -20.64 -1.26 11.06
C ALA A 212 -19.25 -1.89 10.83
N TYR A 213 -18.45 -1.30 9.93
CA TYR A 213 -17.08 -1.74 9.70
C TYR A 213 -16.15 -1.23 10.80
N ALA A 214 -15.62 -2.15 11.63
CA ALA A 214 -14.86 -1.83 12.83
C ALA A 214 -13.33 -1.92 12.67
N GLY A 215 -12.81 -1.91 11.43
CA GLY A 215 -11.37 -1.94 11.16
C GLY A 215 -10.63 -0.81 11.90
N ARG A 216 -9.42 -1.10 12.39
CA ARG A 216 -8.53 -0.09 12.98
C ARG A 216 -7.41 0.24 12.01
N ALA A 217 -7.01 1.51 11.98
CA ALA A 217 -5.88 1.94 11.17
C ALA A 217 -4.60 1.18 11.56
N GLU A 218 -3.89 0.66 10.58
CA GLU A 218 -2.62 -0.06 10.79
C GLU A 218 -1.70 0.13 9.58
N MET A 219 -0.39 0.21 9.83
CA MET A 219 0.65 0.11 8.82
C MET A 219 1.73 -0.85 9.34
N GLN A 220 2.40 -1.54 8.42
CA GLN A 220 3.35 -2.60 8.77
C GLN A 220 4.65 -2.48 7.98
N ALA A 221 5.74 -2.90 8.59
CA ALA A 221 7.00 -3.20 7.91
C ALA A 221 7.38 -4.66 8.20
N ILE A 222 7.62 -5.41 7.14
CA ILE A 222 7.90 -6.84 7.20
C ILE A 222 9.32 -7.05 6.68
N THR A 223 10.17 -7.68 7.49
CA THR A 223 11.55 -8.02 7.13
C THR A 223 11.61 -9.46 6.69
N TYR A 224 12.20 -9.67 5.52
CA TYR A 224 12.42 -10.98 4.94
C TYR A 224 13.90 -11.33 4.94
N SER A 225 14.19 -12.60 5.20
CA SER A 225 15.47 -13.24 4.90
C SER A 225 15.35 -14.00 3.58
N LYS A 226 16.35 -13.85 2.71
CA LYS A 226 16.45 -14.58 1.44
C LYS A 226 16.36 -16.11 1.60
N GLU A 227 16.73 -16.65 2.77
CA GLU A 227 16.77 -18.10 3.04
C GLU A 227 15.63 -18.61 3.92
N HIS A 228 15.00 -17.73 4.71
CA HIS A 228 14.09 -18.13 5.79
C HIS A 228 12.69 -17.50 5.70
N GLY A 229 12.42 -16.66 4.69
CA GLY A 229 11.13 -15.98 4.59
C GLY A 229 11.01 -14.83 5.57
N GLU A 230 9.81 -14.57 6.09
CA GLU A 230 9.56 -13.54 7.09
C GLU A 230 10.30 -13.84 8.40
N VAL A 231 11.07 -12.86 8.89
CA VAL A 231 11.87 -12.98 10.13
C VAL A 231 11.51 -11.92 11.18
N GLN A 232 10.88 -10.83 10.78
CA GLN A 232 10.43 -9.78 11.69
C GLN A 232 9.27 -9.02 11.09
N ARG A 233 8.34 -8.58 11.95
CA ARG A 233 7.26 -7.68 11.60
C ARG A 233 7.12 -6.58 12.64
N VAL A 234 7.05 -5.34 12.19
CA VAL A 234 6.71 -4.18 13.01
C VAL A 234 5.36 -3.66 12.56
N LYS A 235 4.50 -3.31 13.52
CA LYS A 235 3.19 -2.72 13.25
C LYS A 235 3.05 -1.41 14.02
N VAL A 236 2.50 -0.41 13.37
CA VAL A 236 2.00 0.82 14.01
C VAL A 236 0.51 0.88 13.74
N ALA A 237 -0.28 1.10 14.79
CA ALA A 237 -1.74 1.10 14.73
C ALA A 237 -2.33 2.16 15.66
N ALA A 238 -3.58 2.54 15.40
CA ALA A 238 -4.36 3.46 16.23
C ALA A 238 -5.08 2.77 17.40
#